data_AF-A0A661VIP4-F1
#
_entry.id   AF-A0A661VIP4-F1
#
_cell.length_a   1.000
_cell.length_b   1.000
_cell.length_c   1.000
_cell.angle_alpha   90.00
_cell.angle_beta   90.00
_cell.angle_gamma   90.00
#
_symmetry.space_group_name_H-M   'P 1'
#
loop_
_entity.id
_entity.type
_entity.pdbx_description
1 polymer ?
#
loop_
_entity_poly.entity_id
_entity_poly.type
_entity_poly.pdbx_seq_one_letter_code
_entity_poly.pdbx_strand_id
1 'polypeptide(L)'
;MLISFKAKVVDLFTVVWDKVDRHRGLAHLFCDATLPSLMQPGNLPEASSLVGSYRIYADDRSRGIITQSDYYREMEKLVSVSWHQLCKGAGDVNSNIIEQMRYSIQRGSHMLIVSPDWLFGNGSIANMARLCSEGKYQLILFGFPKIDPKVFYELGNRLKSGGTISNRELVSVAMADGGGYPIDIITREENNWIVSCRVPTPCIKPDSSVIDFFATNNTPNQGYDHALPYWMIERGCSWHIVDDSDFFFLIEEAEAWRGGSGPWGLDLLSKTDQFFRNYRQVWRGK
;
A
#
# COMPACT_ATOMS: atom_id res chain seq x y z
N MET A 1 -18.07 -1.05 -33.51
CA MET A 1 -17.87 -1.41 -32.09
C MET A 1 -16.56 -0.77 -31.65
N LEU A 2 -16.62 0.40 -30.99
CA LEU A 2 -15.41 1.08 -30.51
C LEU A 2 -14.96 0.37 -29.24
N ILE A 3 -13.84 -0.34 -29.31
CA ILE A 3 -13.17 -0.87 -28.12
C ILE A 3 -12.65 0.35 -27.37
N SER A 4 -13.42 0.81 -26.38
CA SER A 4 -12.94 1.75 -25.38
C SER A 4 -11.82 1.05 -24.64
N PHE A 5 -10.57 1.30 -25.05
CA PHE A 5 -9.41 0.96 -24.24
C PHE A 5 -9.60 1.65 -22.91
N LYS A 6 -9.97 0.89 -21.86
CA LYS A 6 -9.97 1.44 -20.51
C LYS A 6 -8.55 1.93 -20.27
N ALA A 7 -8.40 3.23 -20.02
CA ALA A 7 -7.12 3.79 -19.66
C ALA A 7 -6.61 3.01 -18.45
N LYS A 8 -5.34 2.62 -18.47
CA LYS A 8 -4.71 2.08 -17.27
C LYS A 8 -4.65 3.20 -16.24
N VAL A 9 -5.21 2.98 -15.06
CA VAL A 9 -5.62 4.05 -14.12
C VAL A 9 -4.84 4.07 -12.81
N VAL A 10 -4.06 3.04 -12.52
CA VAL A 10 -3.27 2.93 -11.30
C VAL A 10 -1.86 2.42 -11.62
N ASP A 11 -0.86 3.10 -11.08
CA ASP A 11 0.54 2.70 -11.10
C ASP A 11 0.91 2.18 -9.70
N LEU A 12 1.44 0.96 -9.65
CA LEU A 12 1.96 0.39 -8.40
C LEU A 12 3.41 0.79 -8.24
N PHE A 13 3.87 0.97 -7.00
CA PHE A 13 5.28 1.13 -6.74
C PHE A 13 5.73 0.53 -5.42
N THR A 14 6.97 0.07 -5.40
CA THR A 14 7.62 -0.49 -4.22
C THR A 14 9.02 0.11 -4.10
N VAL A 15 9.42 0.50 -2.90
CA VAL A 15 10.79 0.90 -2.58
C VAL A 15 11.40 -0.18 -1.69
N VAL A 16 12.45 -0.85 -2.18
CA VAL A 16 13.11 -1.98 -1.50
C VAL A 16 14.59 -1.69 -1.34
N TRP A 17 15.11 -1.87 -0.14
CA TRP A 17 16.54 -1.87 0.12
C TRP A 17 16.81 -2.82 1.28
N ASP A 18 17.94 -3.53 1.25
CA ASP A 18 18.31 -4.40 2.35
C ASP A 18 19.26 -3.69 3.31
N LYS A 19 18.85 -3.52 4.56
CA LYS A 19 19.79 -3.18 5.64
C LYS A 19 20.58 -4.43 6.02
N VAL A 20 21.90 -4.29 6.12
CA VAL A 20 22.85 -5.39 6.38
C VAL A 20 22.53 -6.13 7.69
N ASP A 21 21.94 -5.46 8.69
CA ASP A 21 21.83 -5.97 10.07
C ASP A 21 20.44 -6.51 10.46
N ARG A 22 19.55 -6.81 9.50
CA ARG A 22 18.27 -7.47 9.79
C ARG A 22 18.32 -8.95 9.43
N HIS A 23 17.80 -9.79 10.31
CA HIS A 23 17.75 -11.25 10.13
C HIS A 23 17.06 -11.68 8.83
N ARG A 24 16.19 -10.84 8.24
CA ARG A 24 15.73 -10.90 6.85
C ARG A 24 15.61 -9.49 6.25
N GLY A 25 16.12 -9.30 5.04
CA GLY A 25 16.02 -8.05 4.29
C GLY A 25 14.63 -7.81 3.69
N LEU A 26 14.32 -6.56 3.32
CA LEU A 26 13.05 -6.17 2.68
C LEU A 26 12.83 -6.92 1.36
N ALA A 27 13.89 -7.24 0.62
CA ALA A 27 13.76 -8.02 -0.62
C ALA A 27 13.21 -9.43 -0.38
N HIS A 28 13.60 -10.06 0.74
CA HIS A 28 13.07 -11.37 1.11
C HIS A 28 11.62 -11.29 1.56
N LEU A 29 11.25 -10.29 2.36
CA LEU A 29 9.85 -10.04 2.73
C LEU A 29 8.97 -9.84 1.49
N PHE A 30 9.46 -9.06 0.53
CA PHE A 30 8.76 -8.82 -0.72
C PHE A 30 8.53 -10.13 -1.49
N CYS A 31 9.56 -10.95 -1.64
CA CYS A 31 9.47 -12.23 -2.32
C CYS A 31 8.64 -13.28 -1.58
N ASP A 32 8.67 -13.27 -0.24
CA ASP A 32 8.08 -14.32 0.58
C ASP A 32 6.61 -14.10 0.92
N ALA A 33 6.15 -12.85 0.95
CA ALA A 33 4.78 -12.50 1.34
C ALA A 33 4.10 -11.59 0.32
N THR A 34 4.70 -10.43 0.05
CA THR A 34 4.06 -9.39 -0.75
C THR A 34 3.79 -9.84 -2.19
N LEU A 35 4.82 -10.27 -2.93
CA LEU A 35 4.70 -10.77 -4.30
C LEU A 35 3.70 -11.94 -4.41
N PRO A 36 3.78 -13.02 -3.60
CA PRO A 36 2.77 -14.07 -3.62
C PRO A 36 1.35 -13.55 -3.40
N SER A 37 1.16 -12.59 -2.48
CA SER A 37 -0.16 -12.04 -2.20
C SER A 37 -0.71 -11.20 -3.37
N LEU A 38 0.14 -10.44 -4.06
CA LEU A 38 -0.22 -9.70 -5.28
C LEU A 38 -0.58 -10.62 -6.45
N MET A 39 0.01 -11.82 -6.48
CA MET A 39 -0.15 -12.80 -7.56
C MET A 39 -1.32 -13.77 -7.35
N GLN A 40 -2.08 -13.62 -6.26
CA GLN A 40 -3.34 -14.34 -6.09
C GLN A 40 -4.31 -14.03 -7.26
N PRO A 41 -5.20 -14.96 -7.65
CA PRO A 41 -6.02 -14.82 -8.86
C PRO A 41 -6.82 -13.51 -8.96
N GLY A 42 -7.34 -13.01 -7.84
CA GLY A 42 -8.15 -11.79 -7.79
C GLY A 42 -7.36 -10.48 -7.64
N ASN A 43 -6.03 -10.53 -7.62
CA ASN A 43 -5.19 -9.35 -7.51
C ASN A 43 -4.61 -8.96 -8.87
N LEU A 44 -3.29 -9.00 -9.08
CA LEU A 44 -2.68 -8.59 -10.36
C LEU A 44 -3.21 -9.34 -11.59
N PRO A 45 -3.46 -10.67 -11.55
CA PRO A 45 -4.06 -11.36 -12.69
C PRO A 45 -5.38 -10.74 -13.15
N GLU A 46 -6.29 -10.47 -12.21
CA GLU A 46 -7.59 -9.82 -12.49
C GLU A 46 -7.47 -8.32 -12.80
N ALA A 47 -6.50 -7.63 -12.19
CA ALA A 47 -6.29 -6.18 -12.33
C ALA A 47 -5.41 -5.78 -13.53
N SER A 48 -4.83 -6.73 -14.26
CA SER A 48 -3.82 -6.50 -15.32
C SER A 48 -4.21 -5.47 -16.38
N SER A 49 -5.50 -5.37 -16.71
CA SER A 49 -6.03 -4.38 -17.67
C SER A 49 -6.16 -2.96 -17.11
N LEU A 50 -6.20 -2.80 -15.79
CA LEU A 50 -6.36 -1.51 -15.10
C LEU A 50 -5.03 -0.98 -14.52
N VAL A 51 -4.09 -1.87 -14.23
CA VAL A 51 -2.76 -1.52 -13.72
C VAL A 51 -1.86 -1.05 -14.88
N GLY A 52 -1.46 0.22 -14.79
CA GLY A 52 -0.55 0.96 -15.65
C GLY A 52 0.80 0.29 -15.79
N SER A 53 1.53 0.38 -14.69
CA SER A 53 2.89 -0.07 -14.52
C SER A 53 3.09 -0.51 -13.07
N TYR A 54 4.17 -1.27 -12.86
CA TYR A 54 4.72 -1.51 -11.55
C TYR A 54 6.18 -1.03 -11.52
N ARG A 55 6.46 0.04 -10.77
CA ARG A 55 7.80 0.61 -10.61
C ARG A 55 8.44 0.08 -9.34
N ILE A 56 9.60 -0.56 -9.47
CA ILE A 56 10.36 -1.07 -8.33
C ILE A 56 11.64 -0.24 -8.21
N TYR A 57 11.75 0.49 -7.10
CA TYR A 57 12.93 1.24 -6.71
C TYR A 57 13.78 0.36 -5.80
N ALA A 58 14.98 -0.01 -6.24
CA ALA A 58 15.81 -0.95 -5.50
C ALA A 58 17.31 -0.72 -5.69
N ASP A 59 18.09 -1.13 -4.70
CA ASP A 59 19.52 -1.35 -4.89
C ASP A 59 19.78 -2.61 -5.74
N ASP A 60 21.00 -2.74 -6.27
CA ASP A 60 21.37 -3.86 -7.16
C ASP A 60 21.23 -5.23 -6.49
N ARG A 61 21.48 -5.32 -5.17
CA ARG A 61 21.37 -6.57 -4.42
C ARG A 61 19.91 -7.00 -4.31
N SER A 62 19.03 -6.10 -3.86
CA SER A 62 17.60 -6.36 -3.75
C SER A 62 17.00 -6.70 -5.12
N ARG A 63 17.40 -5.98 -6.18
CA ARG A 63 17.00 -6.33 -7.56
C ARG A 63 17.43 -7.75 -7.94
N GLY A 64 18.68 -8.13 -7.63
CA GLY A 64 19.19 -9.47 -7.88
C GLY A 64 18.39 -10.57 -7.17
N ILE A 65 17.98 -10.34 -5.92
CA ILE A 65 17.14 -11.27 -5.15
C ILE A 65 15.75 -11.39 -5.77
N ILE A 66 15.10 -10.25 -6.06
CA ILE A 66 13.71 -10.22 -6.52
C ILE A 66 13.54 -10.85 -7.90
N THR A 67 14.47 -10.57 -8.83
CA THR A 67 14.41 -11.11 -10.20
C THR A 67 14.60 -12.63 -10.28
N GLN A 68 15.08 -13.26 -9.21
CA GLN A 68 15.17 -14.72 -9.11
C GLN A 68 13.85 -15.38 -8.67
N SER A 69 12.88 -14.61 -8.16
CA SER A 69 11.58 -15.11 -7.72
C SER A 69 10.71 -15.55 -8.90
N ASP A 70 10.12 -16.75 -8.82
CA ASP A 70 9.15 -17.22 -9.81
C ASP A 70 7.91 -16.32 -9.87
N TYR A 71 7.47 -15.79 -8.73
CA TYR A 71 6.36 -14.83 -8.69
C TYR A 71 6.67 -13.54 -9.44
N TYR A 72 7.93 -13.07 -9.41
CA TYR A 72 8.34 -11.91 -10.20
C TYR A 72 8.25 -12.21 -11.70
N ARG A 73 8.70 -13.39 -12.15
CA ARG A 73 8.63 -13.81 -13.56
C ARG A 73 7.20 -13.98 -14.06
N GLU A 74 6.27 -14.37 -13.20
CA GLU A 74 4.85 -14.39 -13.56
C GLU A 74 4.26 -12.98 -13.59
N MET A 75 4.63 -12.12 -12.64
CA MET A 75 4.18 -10.73 -12.57
C MET A 75 4.54 -9.92 -13.82
N GLU A 76 5.77 -10.07 -14.34
CA GLU A 76 6.21 -9.32 -15.53
C GLU A 76 5.47 -9.72 -16.82
N LYS A 77 4.78 -10.87 -16.84
CA LYS A 77 3.90 -11.27 -17.93
C LYS A 77 2.54 -10.57 -17.87
N LEU A 78 2.14 -10.07 -16.69
CA LEU A 78 0.82 -9.47 -16.44
C LEU A 78 0.84 -7.94 -16.51
N VAL A 79 1.92 -7.33 -16.00
CA VAL A 79 2.04 -5.87 -15.90
C VAL A 79 3.41 -5.41 -16.36
N SER A 80 3.49 -4.17 -16.87
CA SER A 80 4.76 -3.58 -17.27
C SER A 80 5.57 -3.22 -16.03
N VAL A 81 6.60 -4.01 -15.74
CA VAL A 81 7.52 -3.77 -14.61
C VAL A 81 8.69 -2.90 -15.08
N SER A 82 9.08 -1.90 -14.27
CA SER A 82 10.29 -1.11 -14.53
C SER A 82 11.12 -0.94 -13.27
N TRP A 83 12.44 -1.05 -13.43
CA TRP A 83 13.43 -0.98 -12.36
C TRP A 83 14.09 0.37 -12.33
N HIS A 84 14.17 0.96 -11.14
CA HIS A 84 14.81 2.25 -10.88
C HIS A 84 15.79 2.10 -9.73
N GLN A 85 16.92 2.79 -9.84
CA GLN A 85 17.87 2.90 -8.72
C GLN A 85 17.27 3.78 -7.62
N LEU A 86 17.67 3.54 -6.37
CA LEU A 86 17.27 4.40 -5.25
C LEU A 86 17.84 5.81 -5.43
N CYS A 87 16.98 6.85 -5.48
CA CYS A 87 17.42 8.20 -5.85
C CYS A 87 18.53 8.77 -4.95
N LYS A 88 18.49 8.51 -3.63
CA LYS A 88 19.54 8.93 -2.67
C LYS A 88 20.03 7.77 -1.79
N GLY A 89 19.92 6.55 -2.28
CA GLY A 89 20.37 5.34 -1.59
C GLY A 89 19.40 4.78 -0.54
N ALA A 90 19.90 3.83 0.26
CA ALA A 90 19.12 3.05 1.20
C ALA A 90 18.47 3.91 2.29
N GLY A 91 17.18 3.69 2.55
CA GLY A 91 16.42 4.38 3.59
C GLY A 91 15.80 5.71 3.19
N ASP A 92 16.17 6.29 2.04
CA ASP A 92 15.49 7.47 1.51
C ASP A 92 14.26 7.07 0.67
N VAL A 93 13.10 6.93 1.32
CA VAL A 93 11.87 6.58 0.60
C VAL A 93 11.26 7.81 -0.10
N ASN A 94 11.47 9.00 0.45
CA ASN A 94 10.80 10.21 -0.02
C ASN A 94 11.17 10.59 -1.44
N SER A 95 12.46 10.58 -1.78
CA SER A 95 12.86 10.96 -3.14
C SER A 95 12.29 10.00 -4.19
N ASN A 96 12.18 8.71 -3.85
CA ASN A 96 11.57 7.70 -4.71
C ASN A 96 10.05 7.93 -4.85
N ILE A 97 9.34 8.28 -3.76
CA ILE A 97 7.93 8.68 -3.79
C ILE A 97 7.72 9.92 -4.67
N ILE A 98 8.58 10.94 -4.56
CA ILE A 98 8.50 12.15 -5.40
C ILE A 98 8.69 11.79 -6.88
N GLU A 99 9.65 10.92 -7.19
CA GLU A 99 9.85 10.46 -8.56
C GLU A 99 8.61 9.70 -9.08
N GLN A 100 8.02 8.84 -8.26
CA GLN A 100 6.78 8.14 -8.59
C GLN A 100 5.61 9.11 -8.81
N MET A 101 5.49 10.15 -7.99
CA MET A 101 4.46 11.19 -8.17
C MET A 101 4.63 11.87 -9.52
N ARG A 102 5.86 12.26 -9.90
CA ARG A 102 6.13 12.86 -11.23
C ARG A 102 5.72 11.94 -12.37
N TYR A 103 6.05 10.65 -12.25
CA TYR A 103 5.65 9.65 -13.24
C TYR A 103 4.13 9.52 -13.36
N SER A 104 3.44 9.46 -12.22
CA SER A 104 1.99 9.28 -12.16
C SER A 104 1.24 10.50 -12.70
N ILE A 105 1.76 11.73 -12.48
CA ILE A 105 1.26 12.96 -13.11
C ILE A 105 1.33 12.88 -14.63
N GLN A 106 2.48 12.50 -15.18
CA GLN A 106 2.67 12.41 -16.64
C GLN A 106 1.67 11.46 -17.30
N ARG A 107 1.21 10.44 -16.57
CA ARG A 107 0.26 9.44 -17.05
C ARG A 107 -1.19 9.74 -16.69
N GLY A 108 -1.43 10.69 -15.78
CA GLY A 108 -2.75 10.93 -15.21
C GLY A 108 -3.30 9.76 -14.39
N SER A 109 -2.41 8.93 -13.83
CA SER A 109 -2.75 7.74 -13.04
C SER A 109 -2.83 8.04 -11.55
N HIS A 110 -3.54 7.19 -10.82
CA HIS A 110 -3.32 7.04 -9.39
C HIS A 110 -1.99 6.31 -9.14
N MET A 111 -1.36 6.55 -8.00
CA MET A 111 -0.27 5.74 -7.47
C MET A 111 -0.74 5.02 -6.21
N LEU A 112 -0.41 3.74 -6.12
CA LEU A 112 -0.59 2.92 -4.94
C LEU A 112 0.77 2.40 -4.49
N ILE A 113 1.16 2.75 -3.27
CA ILE A 113 2.34 2.14 -2.65
C ILE A 113 2.03 0.68 -2.35
N VAL A 114 3.02 -0.17 -2.56
CA VAL A 114 3.00 -1.59 -2.25
C VAL A 114 4.27 -1.85 -1.46
N SER A 115 4.21 -1.70 -0.14
CA SER A 115 5.39 -1.87 0.71
C SER A 115 5.87 -3.33 0.68
N PRO A 116 7.19 -3.60 0.79
CA PRO A 116 7.73 -4.95 0.73
C PRO A 116 7.27 -5.91 1.84
N ASP A 117 6.61 -5.40 2.87
CA ASP A 117 6.14 -6.07 4.09
C ASP A 117 4.60 -6.09 4.20
N TRP A 118 3.90 -5.97 3.07
CA TRP A 118 2.44 -5.99 3.02
C TRP A 118 1.89 -7.30 2.47
N LEU A 119 0.79 -7.78 3.04
CA LEU A 119 0.08 -8.93 2.51
C LEU A 119 -1.37 -8.55 2.20
N PHE A 120 -1.74 -8.66 0.93
CA PHE A 120 -3.07 -8.30 0.42
C PHE A 120 -4.03 -9.48 0.43
N GLY A 121 -5.28 -9.23 0.80
CA GLY A 121 -6.33 -10.21 0.60
C GLY A 121 -6.66 -10.35 -0.89
N ASN A 122 -7.09 -11.54 -1.28
CA ASN A 122 -7.47 -11.86 -2.65
C ASN A 122 -8.65 -10.98 -3.10
N GLY A 123 -8.46 -10.19 -4.18
CA GLY A 123 -9.46 -9.24 -4.70
C GLY A 123 -9.11 -7.78 -4.45
N SER A 124 -8.26 -7.48 -3.46
CA SER A 124 -7.97 -6.12 -3.02
C SER A 124 -7.39 -5.25 -4.14
N ILE A 125 -6.38 -5.73 -4.87
CA ILE A 125 -5.74 -4.93 -5.92
C ILE A 125 -6.70 -4.64 -7.08
N ALA A 126 -7.49 -5.63 -7.50
CA ALA A 126 -8.48 -5.44 -8.57
C ALA A 126 -9.58 -4.45 -8.15
N ASN A 127 -10.04 -4.51 -6.90
CA ASN A 127 -11.05 -3.59 -6.38
C ASN A 127 -10.51 -2.16 -6.27
N MET A 128 -9.30 -1.96 -5.72
CA MET A 128 -8.65 -0.64 -5.69
C MET A 128 -8.49 -0.05 -7.10
N ALA A 129 -8.04 -0.87 -8.07
CA ALA A 129 -7.89 -0.44 -9.45
C ALA A 129 -9.23 -0.07 -10.10
N ARG A 130 -10.32 -0.78 -9.79
CA ARG A 130 -11.68 -0.43 -10.24
C ARG A 130 -12.14 0.90 -9.67
N LEU A 131 -11.93 1.13 -8.38
CA LEU A 131 -12.30 2.39 -7.72
C LEU A 131 -11.54 3.58 -8.35
N CYS A 132 -10.24 3.40 -8.62
CA CYS A 132 -9.44 4.39 -9.35
C CYS A 132 -10.00 4.65 -10.77
N SER A 133 -10.54 3.63 -11.43
CA SER A 133 -11.05 3.73 -12.81
C SER A 133 -12.32 4.55 -12.94
N GLU A 134 -13.06 4.74 -11.84
CA GLU A 134 -14.24 5.61 -11.84
C GLU A 134 -13.88 7.08 -12.01
N GLY A 135 -12.64 7.46 -11.70
CA GLY A 135 -12.11 8.81 -11.89
C GLY A 135 -12.75 9.89 -11.03
N LYS A 136 -13.58 9.52 -10.04
CA LYS A 136 -14.33 10.45 -9.17
C LYS A 136 -13.46 11.05 -8.06
N TYR A 137 -12.50 10.26 -7.56
CA TYR A 137 -11.70 10.61 -6.40
C TYR A 137 -10.26 10.87 -6.84
N GLN A 138 -9.64 11.91 -6.27
CA GLN A 138 -8.20 12.13 -6.36
C GLN A 138 -7.46 11.42 -5.22
N LEU A 139 -8.16 11.15 -4.12
CA LEU A 139 -7.61 10.55 -2.91
C LEU A 139 -8.50 9.39 -2.45
N ILE A 140 -7.95 8.18 -2.42
CA ILE A 140 -8.61 7.01 -1.85
C ILE A 140 -7.82 6.58 -0.61
N LEU A 141 -8.50 6.43 0.51
CA LEU A 141 -7.92 6.19 1.82
C LEU A 141 -8.30 4.80 2.33
N PHE A 142 -7.34 4.09 2.90
CA PHE A 142 -7.58 2.77 3.48
C PHE A 142 -6.76 2.59 4.76
N GLY A 143 -7.29 1.79 5.68
CA GLY A 143 -6.57 1.39 6.89
C GLY A 143 -6.13 -0.06 6.81
N PHE A 144 -5.10 -0.40 7.58
CA PHE A 144 -4.67 -1.78 7.79
C PHE A 144 -4.06 -1.93 9.19
N PRO A 145 -4.17 -3.11 9.80
CA PRO A 145 -3.49 -3.41 11.06
C PRO A 145 -2.08 -3.95 10.79
N LYS A 146 -1.21 -3.77 11.78
CA LYS A 146 0.03 -4.53 11.89
C LYS A 146 -0.23 -5.84 12.61
N ILE A 147 0.51 -6.90 12.26
CA ILE A 147 0.43 -8.21 12.91
C ILE A 147 1.83 -8.76 13.30
N ASP A 148 1.85 -9.72 14.20
CA ASP A 148 3.06 -10.43 14.62
C ASP A 148 3.82 -11.03 13.42
N PRO A 149 5.16 -10.86 13.36
CA PRO A 149 5.97 -11.40 12.27
C PRO A 149 5.77 -12.90 12.03
N LYS A 150 5.60 -13.73 13.07
CA LYS A 150 5.43 -15.18 12.90
C LYS A 150 4.16 -15.49 12.12
N VAL A 151 3.05 -14.86 12.50
CA VAL A 151 1.76 -15.01 11.81
C VAL A 151 1.89 -14.52 10.36
N PHE A 152 2.55 -13.38 10.14
CA PHE A 152 2.83 -12.87 8.80
C PHE A 152 3.60 -13.87 7.93
N TYR A 153 4.65 -14.49 8.47
CA TYR A 153 5.45 -15.50 7.76
C TYR A 153 4.68 -16.80 7.48
N GLU A 154 3.82 -17.24 8.39
CA GLU A 154 2.94 -18.39 8.19
C GLU A 154 2.00 -18.17 6.99
N LEU A 155 1.40 -16.98 6.91
CA LEU A 155 0.56 -16.59 5.78
C LEU A 155 1.37 -16.52 4.47
N GLY A 156 2.57 -15.94 4.49
CA GLY A 156 3.47 -15.92 3.34
C GLY A 156 3.80 -17.34 2.84
N ASN A 157 4.18 -18.25 3.74
CA ASN A 157 4.47 -19.65 3.40
C ASN A 157 3.26 -20.38 2.78
N ARG A 158 2.06 -20.13 3.30
CA ARG A 158 0.82 -20.65 2.70
C ARG A 158 0.63 -20.17 1.28
N LEU A 159 0.81 -18.86 1.03
CA LEU A 159 0.68 -18.29 -0.32
C LEU A 159 1.73 -18.85 -1.27
N LYS A 160 2.99 -18.93 -0.84
CA LYS A 160 4.08 -19.53 -1.64
C LYS A 160 3.79 -20.97 -2.06
N SER A 161 3.10 -21.72 -1.20
CA SER A 161 2.70 -23.11 -1.46
C SER A 161 1.47 -23.24 -2.37
N GLY A 162 1.02 -22.15 -2.99
CA GLY A 162 -0.14 -22.12 -3.91
C GLY A 162 -1.48 -21.89 -3.20
N GLY A 163 -1.48 -21.58 -1.90
CA GLY A 163 -2.69 -21.21 -1.17
C GLY A 163 -3.23 -19.84 -1.57
N THR A 164 -4.46 -19.54 -1.14
CA THR A 164 -5.06 -18.20 -1.25
C THR A 164 -5.56 -17.74 0.12
N ILE A 165 -5.72 -16.43 0.29
CA ILE A 165 -6.32 -15.83 1.47
C ILE A 165 -7.21 -14.65 1.08
N SER A 166 -8.49 -14.72 1.42
CA SER A 166 -9.45 -13.62 1.15
C SER A 166 -9.33 -12.50 2.18
N ASN A 167 -9.85 -11.31 1.85
CA ASN A 167 -9.92 -10.18 2.78
C ASN A 167 -10.52 -10.55 4.15
N ARG A 168 -11.68 -11.24 4.19
CA ARG A 168 -12.31 -11.65 5.45
C ARG A 168 -11.44 -12.54 6.33
N GLU A 169 -10.63 -13.38 5.70
CA GLU A 169 -9.75 -14.28 6.43
C GLU A 169 -8.55 -13.53 7.01
N LEU A 170 -8.02 -12.55 6.27
CA LEU A 170 -7.01 -11.63 6.82
C LEU A 170 -7.55 -10.80 7.97
N VAL A 171 -8.81 -10.35 7.90
CA VAL A 171 -9.45 -9.66 9.02
C VAL A 171 -9.50 -10.56 10.25
N SER A 172 -9.99 -11.81 10.11
CA SER A 172 -10.04 -12.76 11.23
C SER A 172 -8.65 -13.02 11.84
N VAL A 173 -7.62 -13.18 11.00
CA VAL A 173 -6.24 -13.36 11.47
C VAL A 173 -5.74 -12.13 12.23
N ALA A 174 -5.86 -10.94 11.63
CA ALA A 174 -5.38 -9.71 12.26
C ALA A 174 -6.08 -9.40 13.58
N MET A 175 -7.38 -9.69 13.67
CA MET A 175 -8.17 -9.47 14.89
C MET A 175 -7.88 -10.51 15.96
N ALA A 176 -7.53 -11.74 15.60
CA ALA A 176 -7.06 -12.76 16.54
C ALA A 176 -5.66 -12.42 17.12
N ASP A 177 -4.80 -11.80 16.31
CA ASP A 177 -3.47 -11.32 16.72
C ASP A 177 -3.53 -10.07 17.62
N GLY A 178 -4.70 -9.41 17.71
CA GLY A 178 -4.96 -8.29 18.60
C GLY A 178 -5.05 -6.92 17.92
N GLY A 179 -4.97 -6.85 16.59
CA GLY A 179 -5.16 -5.63 15.80
C GLY A 179 -4.15 -4.53 16.15
N GLY A 180 -3.02 -4.47 15.44
CA GLY A 180 -1.97 -3.49 15.70
C GLY A 180 -2.34 -2.03 15.36
N TYR A 181 -1.48 -1.12 15.82
CA TYR A 181 -1.45 0.29 15.38
C TYR A 181 -1.36 0.38 13.84
N PRO A 182 -2.05 1.33 13.16
CA PRO A 182 -2.73 2.54 13.68
C PRO A 182 -4.27 2.43 13.82
N ILE A 183 -4.79 1.31 14.33
CA ILE A 183 -6.22 1.03 14.38
C ILE A 183 -6.75 1.06 15.81
N ASP A 184 -7.90 1.71 16.01
CA ASP A 184 -8.66 1.66 17.26
C ASP A 184 -9.93 0.85 17.05
N ILE A 185 -10.14 -0.21 17.84
CA ILE A 185 -11.37 -1.00 17.83
C ILE A 185 -12.43 -0.26 18.65
N ILE A 186 -13.50 0.19 18.00
CA ILE A 186 -14.60 0.93 18.64
C ILE A 186 -15.64 -0.05 19.19
N THR A 187 -16.04 -1.04 18.39
CA THR A 187 -17.06 -2.02 18.77
C THR A 187 -16.80 -3.34 18.05
N ARG A 188 -17.18 -4.45 18.69
CA ARG A 188 -17.12 -5.80 18.13
C ARG A 188 -18.49 -6.47 18.24
N GLU A 189 -18.96 -7.03 17.13
CA GLU A 189 -20.20 -7.81 17.03
C GLU A 189 -19.90 -9.10 16.27
N GLU A 190 -19.85 -10.23 16.98
CA GLU A 190 -19.50 -11.55 16.40
C GLU A 190 -18.15 -11.50 15.65
N ASN A 191 -18.23 -11.55 14.31
CA ASN A 191 -17.13 -11.50 13.34
C ASN A 191 -17.04 -10.14 12.62
N ASN A 192 -17.63 -9.08 13.17
CA ASN A 192 -17.54 -7.72 12.63
C ASN A 192 -16.90 -6.79 13.64
N TRP A 193 -16.01 -5.93 13.16
CA TRP A 193 -15.34 -4.90 13.94
C TRP A 193 -15.62 -3.55 13.33
N ILE A 194 -16.13 -2.64 14.15
CA ILE A 194 -16.17 -1.22 13.81
C ILE A 194 -14.86 -0.62 14.31
N VAL A 195 -14.06 -0.12 13.39
CA VAL A 195 -12.74 0.42 13.69
C VAL A 195 -12.61 1.86 13.24
N SER A 196 -11.69 2.58 13.86
CA SER A 196 -11.20 3.88 13.40
C SER A 196 -9.74 3.74 13.00
N CYS A 197 -9.41 4.15 11.77
CA CYS A 197 -8.04 4.25 11.31
C CYS A 197 -7.55 5.68 11.50
N ARG A 198 -6.60 5.87 12.42
CA ARG A 198 -6.08 7.20 12.77
C ARG A 198 -5.17 7.79 11.70
N VAL A 199 -4.59 6.93 10.89
CA VAL A 199 -3.58 7.25 9.88
C VAL A 199 -3.88 6.39 8.65
N PRO A 200 -4.86 6.78 7.83
CA PRO A 200 -5.17 6.01 6.63
C PRO A 200 -4.11 6.24 5.57
N THR A 201 -3.62 5.15 4.98
CA THR A 201 -2.68 5.21 3.86
C THR A 201 -3.41 5.59 2.58
N PRO A 202 -2.82 6.47 1.75
CA PRO A 202 -3.49 6.90 0.54
C PRO A 202 -3.06 6.15 -0.72
N CYS A 203 -4.03 5.94 -1.61
CA CYS A 203 -3.85 5.83 -3.05
C CYS A 203 -4.23 7.17 -3.67
N ILE A 204 -3.27 7.87 -4.27
CA ILE A 204 -3.44 9.26 -4.73
C ILE A 204 -3.32 9.38 -6.22
N LYS A 205 -4.08 10.29 -6.83
CA LYS A 205 -3.80 10.84 -8.15
C LYS A 205 -3.08 12.18 -7.96
N PRO A 206 -1.73 12.19 -7.96
CA PRO A 206 -0.99 13.38 -7.59
C PRO A 206 -1.09 14.45 -8.68
N ASP A 207 -0.85 15.70 -8.29
CA ASP A 207 -0.59 16.84 -9.17
C ASP A 207 0.71 17.54 -8.75
N SER A 208 1.07 18.63 -9.43
CA SER A 208 2.30 19.37 -9.11
C SER A 208 2.30 19.93 -7.68
N SER A 209 1.15 20.33 -7.17
CA SER A 209 1.04 20.91 -5.81
C SER A 209 1.31 19.86 -4.72
N VAL A 210 0.91 18.61 -4.96
CA VAL A 210 1.24 17.46 -4.08
C VAL A 210 2.76 17.24 -4.02
N ILE A 211 3.44 17.33 -5.17
CA ILE A 211 4.90 17.22 -5.21
C ILE A 211 5.55 18.36 -4.44
N ASP A 212 5.11 19.60 -4.66
CA ASP A 212 5.69 20.77 -4.00
C ASP A 212 5.53 20.67 -2.48
N PHE A 213 4.34 20.26 -2.01
CA PHE A 213 4.10 19.98 -0.59
C PHE A 213 5.07 18.92 -0.05
N PHE A 214 5.22 17.80 -0.76
CA PHE A 214 6.05 16.69 -0.29
C PHE A 214 7.56 16.99 -0.37
N ALA A 215 8.00 17.73 -1.40
CA ALA A 215 9.40 18.08 -1.64
C ALA A 215 9.96 19.09 -0.63
N THR A 216 9.10 19.87 0.04
CA THR A 216 9.51 20.79 1.10
C THR A 216 9.84 20.10 2.43
N ASN A 217 9.78 18.76 2.50
CA ASN A 217 10.03 18.01 3.72
C ASN A 217 11.15 16.95 3.59
N ASN A 218 12.09 16.98 4.54
CA ASN A 218 13.28 16.14 4.55
C ASN A 218 13.12 14.81 5.29
N THR A 219 11.92 14.40 5.72
CA THR A 219 11.75 13.21 6.60
C THR A 219 10.81 12.15 6.11
N PRO A 220 11.13 10.87 6.40
CA PRO A 220 10.61 9.74 5.64
C PRO A 220 9.10 9.54 5.80
N ASN A 221 8.45 8.92 4.80
CA ASN A 221 7.15 8.21 4.72
C ASN A 221 5.95 8.66 5.58
N GLN A 222 6.12 9.05 6.83
CA GLN A 222 5.04 9.53 7.70
C GLN A 222 4.27 10.70 7.08
N GLY A 223 4.86 11.54 6.23
CA GLY A 223 4.05 12.54 5.54
C GLY A 223 3.16 11.96 4.47
N TYR A 224 3.50 10.81 3.89
CA TYR A 224 2.69 10.16 2.89
C TYR A 224 1.42 9.58 3.52
N ASP A 225 1.54 8.87 4.65
CA ASP A 225 0.38 8.25 5.33
C ASP A 225 -0.35 9.20 6.29
N HIS A 226 0.32 10.23 6.82
CA HIS A 226 -0.27 11.11 7.84
C HIS A 226 -0.60 12.50 7.29
N ALA A 227 0.41 13.26 6.85
CA ALA A 227 0.24 14.69 6.56
C ALA A 227 -0.47 14.96 5.22
N LEU A 228 -0.09 14.22 4.18
CA LEU A 228 -0.53 14.44 2.81
C LEU A 228 -2.04 14.23 2.62
N PRO A 229 -2.67 13.15 3.14
CA PRO A 229 -4.11 12.95 3.04
C PRO A 229 -4.90 14.14 3.56
N TYR A 230 -4.58 14.60 4.76
CA TYR A 230 -5.27 15.71 5.39
C TYR A 230 -5.06 17.02 4.62
N TRP A 231 -3.81 17.31 4.22
CA TRP A 231 -3.51 18.49 3.41
C TRP A 231 -4.28 18.52 2.08
N MET A 232 -4.38 17.38 1.38
CA MET A 232 -5.16 17.27 0.14
C MET A 232 -6.65 17.55 0.38
N ILE A 233 -7.21 17.01 1.47
CA ILE A 233 -8.62 17.23 1.84
C ILE A 233 -8.87 18.71 2.16
N GLU A 234 -8.00 19.37 2.94
CA GLU A 234 -8.12 20.80 3.25
C GLU A 234 -8.08 21.69 2.00
N ARG A 235 -7.44 21.22 0.93
CA ARG A 235 -7.38 21.89 -0.38
C ARG A 235 -8.57 21.59 -1.30
N GLY A 236 -9.53 20.80 -0.84
CA GLY A 236 -10.75 20.49 -1.58
C GLY A 236 -10.59 19.35 -2.61
N CYS A 237 -9.54 18.53 -2.51
CA CYS A 237 -9.44 17.33 -3.36
C CYS A 237 -10.62 16.39 -3.10
N SER A 238 -11.19 15.81 -4.16
CA SER A 238 -12.21 14.79 -4.01
C SER A 238 -11.61 13.53 -3.40
N TRP A 239 -12.28 12.96 -2.40
CA TRP A 239 -11.71 11.87 -1.63
C TRP A 239 -12.75 10.83 -1.20
N HIS A 240 -12.28 9.63 -0.87
CA HIS A 240 -13.08 8.50 -0.40
C HIS A 240 -12.28 7.68 0.62
N ILE A 241 -12.95 7.18 1.66
CA ILE A 241 -12.38 6.18 2.57
C ILE A 241 -13.02 4.83 2.27
N VAL A 242 -12.19 3.81 2.08
CA VAL A 242 -12.66 2.43 1.94
C VAL A 242 -13.17 2.00 3.31
N ASP A 243 -14.48 1.88 3.43
CA ASP A 243 -15.18 1.56 4.67
C ASP A 243 -15.48 0.07 4.81
N ASP A 244 -15.33 -0.72 3.76
CA ASP A 244 -15.61 -2.16 3.75
C ASP A 244 -14.35 -2.99 3.49
N SER A 245 -13.95 -3.80 4.48
CA SER A 245 -12.82 -4.72 4.31
C SER A 245 -13.05 -5.78 3.23
N ASP A 246 -14.29 -6.14 2.90
CA ASP A 246 -14.57 -7.07 1.78
C ASP A 246 -14.11 -6.48 0.45
N PHE A 247 -14.05 -5.16 0.33
CA PHE A 247 -13.57 -4.46 -0.86
C PHE A 247 -12.06 -4.48 -0.96
N PHE A 248 -11.36 -3.97 0.06
CA PHE A 248 -9.91 -3.90 0.10
C PHE A 248 -9.43 -4.13 1.53
N PHE A 249 -8.50 -5.08 1.70
CA PHE A 249 -7.87 -5.30 2.98
C PHE A 249 -6.44 -5.83 2.80
N LEU A 250 -5.55 -5.32 3.63
CA LEU A 250 -4.18 -5.80 3.74
C LEU A 250 -3.76 -5.76 5.21
N ILE A 251 -2.62 -6.40 5.48
CA ILE A 251 -1.94 -6.38 6.77
C ILE A 251 -0.47 -6.01 6.54
N GLU A 252 0.18 -5.46 7.57
CA GLU A 252 1.61 -5.14 7.58
C GLU A 252 2.33 -5.95 8.68
N GLU A 253 3.59 -6.32 8.46
CA GLU A 253 4.44 -6.90 9.50
C GLU A 253 4.85 -5.83 10.55
N ALA A 254 4.72 -6.14 11.84
CA ALA A 254 4.85 -5.14 12.91
C ALA A 254 6.28 -4.58 13.14
N GLU A 255 7.34 -5.24 12.67
CA GLU A 255 8.74 -4.89 12.97
C GLU A 255 9.49 -4.27 11.76
N ALA A 256 8.89 -4.31 10.58
CA ALA A 256 9.56 -4.04 9.33
C ALA A 256 9.91 -2.56 9.12
N TRP A 257 9.32 -1.61 9.85
CA TRP A 257 9.75 -0.22 9.74
C TRP A 257 9.47 0.67 10.97
N ARG A 258 10.52 1.38 11.43
CA ARG A 258 10.42 2.48 12.40
C ARG A 258 11.05 3.73 11.77
N GLY A 259 10.28 4.49 10.99
CA GLY A 259 10.69 5.83 10.58
C GLY A 259 10.37 6.87 11.65
N GLY A 260 11.22 7.87 11.79
CA GLY A 260 10.91 9.04 12.61
C GLY A 260 9.97 10.00 11.88
N SER A 261 9.15 10.74 12.64
CA SER A 261 8.47 11.93 12.16
C SER A 261 9.50 13.01 11.87
N GLY A 262 9.38 13.78 10.80
CA GLY A 262 10.10 15.05 10.76
C GLY A 262 9.23 16.26 10.62
N PRO A 263 9.69 17.34 9.96
CA PRO A 263 9.24 18.68 10.27
C PRO A 263 7.83 19.00 9.79
N TRP A 264 7.07 18.02 9.27
CA TRP A 264 5.61 18.15 9.21
C TRP A 264 5.16 18.23 10.67
N GLY A 265 4.98 19.46 11.14
CA GLY A 265 4.88 19.76 12.55
C GLY A 265 3.87 18.87 13.25
N LEU A 266 4.10 18.63 14.54
CA LEU A 266 3.17 17.89 15.40
C LEU A 266 1.72 18.39 15.25
N ASP A 267 1.52 19.66 14.90
CA ASP A 267 0.21 20.26 14.60
C ASP A 267 -0.50 19.57 13.42
N LEU A 268 0.16 19.35 12.29
CA LEU A 268 -0.48 18.74 11.12
C LEU A 268 -0.77 17.25 11.37
N LEU A 269 0.16 16.54 12.01
CA LEU A 269 -0.05 15.14 12.42
C LEU A 269 -1.21 15.01 13.42
N SER A 270 -1.30 15.94 14.39
CA SER A 270 -2.41 16.01 15.34
C SER A 270 -3.74 16.29 14.63
N LYS A 271 -3.76 17.19 13.65
CA LYS A 271 -4.98 17.50 12.88
C LYS A 271 -5.44 16.31 12.04
N THR A 272 -4.53 15.64 11.35
CA THR A 272 -4.80 14.38 10.64
C THR A 272 -5.46 13.38 11.58
N ASP A 273 -4.82 13.12 12.71
CA ASP A 273 -5.28 12.14 13.69
C ASP A 273 -6.67 12.51 14.25
N GLN A 274 -6.89 13.78 14.64
CA GLN A 274 -8.19 14.27 15.09
C GLN A 274 -9.27 14.18 14.00
N PHE A 275 -8.91 14.45 12.74
CA PHE A 275 -9.83 14.38 11.61
C PHE A 275 -10.26 12.94 11.36
N PHE A 276 -9.31 12.02 11.22
CA PHE A 276 -9.58 10.64 10.81
C PHE A 276 -10.18 9.75 11.91
N ARG A 277 -9.96 10.08 13.20
CA ARG A 277 -10.59 9.37 14.32
C ARG A 277 -12.12 9.31 14.28
N ASN A 278 -12.75 10.23 13.56
CA ASN A 278 -14.21 10.27 13.44
C ASN A 278 -14.75 9.34 12.34
N TYR A 279 -13.89 8.80 11.48
CA TYR A 279 -14.29 7.92 10.39
C TYR A 279 -14.21 6.46 10.82
N ARG A 280 -15.29 5.74 10.51
CA ARG A 280 -15.46 4.34 10.92
C ARG A 280 -15.40 3.46 9.69
N GLN A 281 -14.69 2.34 9.81
CA GLN A 281 -14.67 1.27 8.83
C GLN A 281 -15.28 0.01 9.45
N VAL A 282 -15.96 -0.78 8.63
CA VAL A 282 -16.53 -2.08 8.99
C VAL A 282 -15.59 -3.16 8.48
N TRP A 283 -14.92 -3.84 9.40
CA TRP A 283 -14.06 -4.96 9.09
C TRP A 283 -14.80 -6.25 9.39
N ARG A 284 -14.94 -7.11 8.38
CA ARG A 284 -15.73 -8.34 8.43
C ARG A 284 -14.82 -9.55 8.35
N GLY A 285 -14.91 -10.41 9.34
CA GLY A 285 -14.21 -11.69 9.43
C GLY A 285 -15.01 -12.83 8.83
N LYS A 286 -14.34 -13.97 8.67
CA LYS A 286 -14.97 -15.27 8.50
C LYS A 286 -15.32 -15.88 9.85
#